data_AF-A0A7Y2AL50-F1
#
_entry.id   AF-A0A7Y2AL50-F1
#
_cell.length_a   1.000
_cell.length_b   1.000
_cell.length_c   1.000
_cell.angle_alpha   90.00
_cell.angle_beta   90.00
_cell.angle_gamma   90.00
#
_symmetry.space_group_name_H-M   'P 1'
#
loop_
_entity.id
_entity.type
_entity.pdbx_description
1 polymer ?
#
loop_
_entity_poly.entity_id
_entity_poly.type
_entity_poly.pdbx_seq_one_letter_code
_entity_poly.pdbx_strand_id
1 'polypeptide(L)'
;MTWVGLSGSARGDDFFRDQVAPILRSRCLVCHNAELPNGDLSLQDAHGVSMAESIVPGSAEKSTLIDLISPVSGKAEMPQEGPPLTSDQIAAIRRWIDDGASWPTDYQLSAPVIDDFDWWSYQPLRRQTVPDIRDAWVRTPIDAFVLKKLRAKGMMPAPPADRRTLIRRLTYDLTGLPPTPEQVADFVDDDDPIAYQKLVDRLLESHHYGERWARHWLDVVQYADTCGYDKDKLRPNAWPYRDYVIRSFNDDKPYGQFVQEQIAGDALFPDTPDGILGLGFIAAGPWDHIGHVEVPESKIDGKVARNLDRDDMVSNTLNTFCSLTVQCARCHNHKFDPITQEHYYALQSVFAAVDRAERPYDVDTASDRKRYRLDKRLIDTRRKLRELEKEIADAAGDRLRTLDNKIRSLQQDFVVDKDPAFGFHSEISDRADQQKSVTIKLRQAVSGATIVLRPCHDDYAGIGSGFGFPVRFRVEVADSDAVDRWHTVADYTQTDFDNPGLSAVHIVTAQQPIGQVRVTATRLAIRQNDFIFALAELQVIDGQNQNVARNAVVTSSDSIEAPVRWGRDNLVDGKWARPSDPTAADALWAAQQQRQRLLAAIETDERKARRSELQALV
;
A
#
# COMPACT_ATOMS: atom_id res chain seq x y z
N MET A 1 -11.70 -66.17 47.92
CA MET A 1 -11.12 -65.43 46.78
C MET A 1 -12.04 -65.61 45.59
N THR A 2 -13.05 -64.76 45.50
CA THR A 2 -14.00 -64.68 44.39
C THR A 2 -13.48 -63.61 43.43
N TRP A 3 -13.07 -64.03 42.24
CA TRP A 3 -12.75 -63.14 41.14
C TRP A 3 -14.05 -62.57 40.58
N VAL A 4 -14.25 -61.26 40.71
CA VAL A 4 -15.31 -60.50 40.03
C VAL A 4 -14.74 -60.07 38.67
N GLY A 5 -15.41 -60.47 37.59
CA GLY A 5 -15.02 -60.16 36.21
C GLY A 5 -15.28 -58.70 35.85
N LEU A 6 -14.25 -58.03 35.35
CA LEU A 6 -14.27 -56.69 34.75
C LEU A 6 -14.26 -56.75 33.20
N SER A 7 -14.78 -57.82 32.58
CA SER A 7 -14.66 -58.06 31.13
C SER A 7 -15.86 -57.57 30.29
N GLY A 8 -16.84 -56.89 30.89
CA GLY A 8 -18.08 -56.47 30.22
C GLY A 8 -17.95 -55.22 29.36
N SER A 9 -17.31 -54.14 29.85
CA SER A 9 -17.37 -52.83 29.15
C SER A 9 -16.51 -52.80 27.89
N ALA A 10 -15.28 -53.33 27.93
CA ALA A 10 -14.37 -53.29 26.77
C ALA A 10 -14.94 -54.00 25.52
N ARG A 11 -15.66 -55.13 25.70
CA ARG A 11 -16.32 -55.84 24.59
C ARG A 11 -17.53 -55.10 24.02
N GLY A 12 -18.25 -54.36 24.87
CA GLY A 12 -19.37 -53.51 24.45
C GLY A 12 -18.88 -52.27 23.70
N ASP A 13 -17.78 -51.68 24.16
CA ASP A 13 -17.14 -50.52 23.54
C ASP A 13 -16.62 -50.85 22.14
N ASP A 14 -15.97 -52.01 21.95
CA ASP A 14 -15.52 -52.48 20.64
C ASP A 14 -16.71 -52.74 19.70
N PHE A 15 -17.78 -53.39 20.18
CA PHE A 15 -18.98 -53.63 19.36
C PHE A 15 -19.64 -52.34 18.90
N PHE A 16 -19.79 -51.35 19.80
CA PHE A 16 -20.33 -50.06 19.42
C PHE A 16 -19.46 -49.39 18.35
N ARG A 17 -18.13 -49.30 18.57
CA ARG A 17 -17.18 -48.66 17.67
C ARG A 17 -17.18 -49.30 16.27
N ASP A 18 -17.26 -50.63 16.21
CA ASP A 18 -17.11 -51.38 14.96
C ASP A 18 -18.42 -51.55 14.19
N GLN A 19 -19.55 -51.73 14.89
CA GLN A 19 -20.81 -52.17 14.27
C GLN A 19 -21.89 -51.09 14.27
N VAL A 20 -21.93 -50.22 15.30
CA VAL A 20 -23.04 -49.27 15.50
C VAL A 20 -22.64 -47.86 15.08
N ALA A 21 -21.48 -47.39 15.53
CA ALA A 21 -20.95 -46.07 15.24
C ALA A 21 -20.90 -45.75 13.74
N PRO A 22 -20.48 -46.65 12.82
CA PRO A 22 -20.49 -46.37 11.39
C PRO A 22 -21.91 -46.15 10.83
N ILE A 23 -22.91 -46.86 11.37
CA ILE A 23 -24.31 -46.73 10.96
C ILE A 23 -24.85 -45.38 11.43
N LEU A 24 -24.71 -45.07 12.72
CA LEU A 24 -25.21 -43.80 13.27
C LEU A 24 -24.52 -42.60 12.62
N ARG A 25 -23.20 -42.69 12.39
CA ARG A 25 -22.42 -41.67 11.69
C ARG A 25 -22.94 -41.39 10.27
N SER A 26 -23.18 -42.45 9.50
CA SER A 26 -23.55 -42.32 8.08
C SER A 26 -25.03 -42.06 7.83
N ARG A 27 -25.91 -42.52 8.73
CA ARG A 27 -27.37 -42.51 8.51
C ARG A 27 -28.16 -41.57 9.41
N CYS A 28 -27.61 -41.17 10.57
CA CYS A 28 -28.37 -40.45 11.59
C CYS A 28 -27.76 -39.10 11.96
N LEU A 29 -26.43 -39.01 12.01
CA LEU A 29 -25.72 -37.86 12.58
C LEU A 29 -25.90 -36.54 11.81
N VAL A 30 -26.32 -36.62 10.54
CA VAL A 30 -26.65 -35.44 9.72
C VAL A 30 -27.79 -34.61 10.36
N CYS A 31 -28.77 -35.28 10.97
CA CYS A 31 -29.98 -34.64 11.53
C CYS A 31 -30.13 -34.81 13.05
N HIS A 32 -29.30 -35.65 13.68
CA HIS A 32 -29.38 -35.98 15.11
C HIS A 32 -28.02 -35.78 15.79
N ASN A 33 -27.60 -34.52 15.91
CA ASN A 33 -26.34 -34.12 16.54
C ASN A 33 -26.58 -32.99 17.57
N ALA A 34 -25.54 -32.50 18.24
CA ALA A 34 -25.69 -31.48 19.28
C ALA A 34 -26.17 -30.12 18.75
N GLU A 35 -25.92 -29.80 17.48
CA GLU A 35 -26.32 -28.53 16.84
C GLU A 35 -27.72 -28.62 16.21
N LEU A 36 -28.08 -29.79 15.66
CA LEU A 36 -29.41 -30.15 15.18
C LEU A 36 -29.89 -31.44 15.87
N PRO A 37 -30.51 -31.36 17.06
CA PRO A 37 -31.07 -32.54 17.74
C PRO A 37 -32.53 -32.75 17.30
N ASN A 38 -32.78 -33.11 16.02
CA ASN A 38 -34.16 -33.30 15.56
C ASN A 38 -34.87 -34.38 16.39
N GLY A 39 -36.11 -34.11 16.81
CA GLY A 39 -36.86 -35.01 17.69
C GLY A 39 -36.22 -35.19 19.06
N ASP A 40 -35.51 -34.16 19.55
CA ASP A 40 -34.82 -34.12 20.84
C ASP A 40 -33.80 -35.26 21.03
N LEU A 41 -33.26 -35.78 19.93
CA LEU A 41 -32.27 -36.85 19.89
C LEU A 41 -30.94 -36.32 19.34
N SER A 42 -29.89 -36.41 20.17
CA SER A 42 -28.49 -36.25 19.75
C SER A 42 -27.77 -37.59 19.85
N LEU A 43 -27.22 -38.05 18.73
CA LEU A 43 -26.39 -39.25 18.63
C LEU A 43 -24.91 -38.89 18.53
N GLN A 44 -24.50 -37.72 19.04
CA GLN A 44 -23.11 -37.27 18.93
C GLN A 44 -22.22 -37.84 20.03
N ASP A 45 -22.75 -37.99 21.24
CA ASP A 45 -22.03 -38.49 22.42
C ASP A 45 -22.96 -39.25 23.39
N ALA A 46 -22.34 -39.83 24.43
CA ALA A 46 -23.05 -40.57 25.46
C ALA A 46 -24.12 -39.73 26.18
N HIS A 47 -23.89 -38.42 26.35
CA HIS A 47 -24.83 -37.54 27.05
C HIS A 47 -26.10 -37.36 26.22
N GLY A 48 -25.97 -37.08 24.91
CA GLY A 48 -27.08 -36.99 23.97
C GLY A 48 -27.95 -38.25 23.96
N VAL A 49 -27.32 -39.43 23.94
CA VAL A 49 -28.05 -40.71 24.02
C VAL A 49 -28.74 -40.88 25.37
N SER A 50 -28.08 -40.52 26.48
CA SER A 50 -28.66 -40.66 27.82
C SER A 50 -29.88 -39.77 28.08
N MET A 51 -29.96 -38.64 27.38
CA MET A 51 -31.07 -37.68 27.49
C MET A 51 -32.23 -38.00 26.53
N ALA A 52 -32.03 -38.92 25.59
CA ALA A 52 -33.01 -39.24 24.57
C ALA A 52 -34.09 -40.20 25.10
N GLU A 53 -35.34 -39.75 25.10
CA GLU A 53 -36.49 -40.63 25.45
C GLU A 53 -36.73 -41.73 24.42
N SER A 54 -36.24 -41.55 23.19
CA SER A 54 -36.40 -42.51 22.09
C SER A 54 -35.52 -43.76 22.21
N ILE A 55 -34.57 -43.78 23.16
CA ILE A 55 -33.69 -44.92 23.44
C ILE A 55 -33.88 -45.32 24.91
N VAL A 56 -34.30 -46.56 25.13
CA VAL A 56 -34.47 -47.16 26.46
C VAL A 56 -33.38 -48.21 26.67
N PRO A 57 -32.28 -47.89 27.37
CA PRO A 57 -31.20 -48.84 27.65
C PRO A 57 -31.71 -50.16 28.23
N GLY A 58 -31.29 -51.27 27.64
CA GLY A 58 -31.67 -52.62 28.04
C GLY A 58 -33.00 -53.12 27.45
N SER A 59 -33.68 -52.33 26.61
CA SER A 59 -34.92 -52.75 25.96
C SER A 59 -35.15 -52.08 24.60
N ALA A 60 -34.68 -52.73 23.54
CA ALA A 60 -34.92 -52.31 22.16
C ALA A 60 -36.41 -52.30 21.80
N GLU A 61 -37.21 -53.21 22.38
CA GLU A 61 -38.67 -53.28 22.18
C GLU A 61 -39.40 -52.04 22.71
N LYS A 62 -38.87 -51.39 23.76
CA LYS A 62 -39.46 -50.17 24.34
C LYS A 62 -38.88 -48.88 23.76
N SER A 63 -37.92 -48.98 22.85
CA SER A 63 -37.20 -47.84 22.28
C SER A 63 -37.85 -47.39 20.97
N THR A 64 -38.48 -46.23 20.97
CA THR A 64 -39.15 -45.67 19.77
C THR A 64 -38.21 -45.51 18.58
N LEU A 65 -36.90 -45.32 18.81
CA LEU A 65 -35.89 -45.32 17.73
C LEU A 65 -35.99 -46.57 16.84
N ILE A 66 -36.21 -47.74 17.44
CA ILE A 66 -36.31 -49.00 16.71
C ILE A 66 -37.55 -49.06 15.84
N ASP A 67 -38.67 -48.51 16.30
CA ASP A 67 -39.91 -48.44 15.50
C ASP A 67 -39.72 -47.52 14.29
N LEU A 68 -39.06 -46.38 14.48
CA LEU A 68 -38.81 -45.39 13.43
C LEU A 68 -37.88 -45.91 12.31
N ILE A 69 -36.86 -46.70 12.66
CA ILE A 69 -35.91 -47.25 11.67
C ILE A 69 -36.35 -48.59 11.07
N SER A 70 -37.34 -49.26 11.66
CA SER A 70 -37.83 -50.56 11.18
C SER A 70 -38.83 -50.37 10.02
N PRO A 71 -38.59 -50.94 8.82
CA PRO A 71 -39.48 -50.76 7.69
C PRO A 71 -40.83 -51.46 7.88
N VAL A 72 -41.94 -50.74 7.68
CA VAL A 72 -43.29 -51.30 7.54
C VAL A 72 -43.71 -51.20 6.07
N SER A 73 -44.02 -52.33 5.43
CA SER A 73 -44.32 -52.37 3.97
C SER A 73 -43.23 -51.76 3.08
N GLY A 74 -41.97 -51.93 3.46
CA GLY A 74 -40.81 -51.48 2.69
C GLY A 74 -40.43 -50.00 2.87
N LYS A 75 -41.09 -49.27 3.76
CA LYS A 75 -40.74 -47.89 4.13
C LYS A 75 -40.51 -47.79 5.65
N ALA A 76 -39.42 -47.15 6.05
CA ALA A 76 -39.18 -46.74 7.43
C ALA A 76 -39.44 -45.23 7.54
N GLU A 77 -39.77 -44.74 8.74
CA GLU A 77 -39.93 -43.30 8.98
C GLU A 77 -38.56 -42.59 9.02
N MET A 78 -37.52 -43.32 9.43
CA MET A 78 -36.13 -42.87 9.43
C MET A 78 -35.22 -43.87 8.72
N PRO A 79 -34.24 -43.40 7.91
CA PRO A 79 -33.97 -42.00 7.57
C PRO A 79 -35.04 -41.40 6.63
N GLN A 80 -35.47 -40.16 6.87
CA GLN A 80 -36.47 -39.47 6.03
C GLN A 80 -36.00 -39.30 4.58
N GLU A 81 -34.73 -38.94 4.43
CA GLU A 81 -34.07 -38.70 3.15
C GLU A 81 -33.02 -39.79 2.94
N GLY A 82 -33.43 -40.95 2.40
CA GLY A 82 -32.51 -42.03 2.07
C GLY A 82 -33.16 -43.42 2.01
N PRO A 83 -32.41 -44.43 1.54
CA PRO A 83 -32.90 -45.80 1.60
C PRO A 83 -32.95 -46.29 3.07
N PRO A 84 -33.94 -47.13 3.43
CA PRO A 84 -34.03 -47.72 4.77
C PRO A 84 -32.75 -48.47 5.18
N LEU A 85 -32.53 -48.61 6.49
CA LEU A 85 -31.46 -49.45 7.01
C LEU A 85 -31.71 -50.91 6.62
N THR A 86 -30.63 -51.66 6.39
CA THR A 86 -30.69 -53.10 6.17
C THR A 86 -31.07 -53.83 7.46
N SER A 87 -31.54 -55.08 7.34
CA SER A 87 -31.88 -55.93 8.50
C SER A 87 -30.72 -56.06 9.48
N ASP A 88 -29.50 -56.17 8.97
CA ASP A 88 -28.29 -56.38 9.78
C ASP A 88 -27.91 -55.11 10.54
N GLN A 89 -28.08 -53.94 9.90
CA GLN A 89 -27.87 -52.65 10.55
C GLN A 89 -28.89 -52.41 11.67
N ILE A 90 -30.17 -52.73 11.44
CA ILE A 90 -31.20 -52.63 12.47
C ILE A 90 -30.91 -53.61 13.61
N ALA A 91 -30.49 -54.84 13.29
CA ALA A 91 -30.13 -55.84 14.30
C ALA A 91 -28.93 -55.40 15.16
N ALA A 92 -27.93 -54.75 14.56
CA ALA A 92 -26.79 -54.19 15.29
C ALA A 92 -27.22 -53.10 16.28
N ILE A 93 -28.09 -52.17 15.85
CA ILE A 93 -28.63 -51.11 16.72
C ILE A 93 -29.51 -51.72 17.83
N ARG A 94 -30.40 -52.66 17.50
CA ARG A 94 -31.24 -53.37 18.49
C ARG A 94 -30.38 -54.02 19.57
N ARG A 95 -29.38 -54.80 19.15
CA ARG A 95 -28.46 -55.47 20.07
C ARG A 95 -27.75 -54.48 20.98
N TRP A 96 -27.26 -53.37 20.43
CA TRP A 96 -26.61 -52.34 21.23
C TRP A 96 -27.53 -51.73 22.30
N ILE A 97 -28.79 -51.47 21.96
CA ILE A 97 -29.78 -50.98 22.93
C ILE A 97 -30.06 -52.04 24.00
N ASP A 98 -30.28 -53.30 23.60
CA ASP A 98 -30.50 -54.42 24.53
C ASP A 98 -29.29 -54.66 25.45
N ASP A 99 -28.07 -54.43 24.96
CA ASP A 99 -26.81 -54.47 25.71
C ASP A 99 -26.60 -53.21 26.59
N GLY A 100 -27.65 -52.40 26.78
CA GLY A 100 -27.65 -51.24 27.67
C GLY A 100 -27.29 -49.91 27.01
N ALA A 101 -27.29 -49.84 25.67
CA ALA A 101 -26.90 -48.66 24.90
C ALA A 101 -25.54 -48.07 25.31
N SER A 102 -24.60 -48.96 25.69
CA SER A 102 -23.29 -48.57 26.20
C SER A 102 -22.53 -47.74 25.17
N TRP A 103 -21.98 -46.61 25.62
CA TRP A 103 -21.24 -45.68 24.77
C TRP A 103 -19.85 -45.42 25.37
N PRO A 104 -18.75 -45.58 24.61
CA PRO A 104 -17.41 -45.38 25.15
C PRO A 104 -17.20 -43.93 25.60
N THR A 105 -16.76 -43.72 26.84
CA THR A 105 -16.75 -42.40 27.50
C THR A 105 -15.86 -41.36 26.82
N ASP A 106 -14.88 -41.82 26.04
CA ASP A 106 -13.89 -41.05 25.27
C ASP A 106 -14.23 -40.95 23.76
N TYR A 107 -15.42 -41.38 23.35
CA TYR A 107 -15.78 -41.48 21.93
C TYR A 107 -16.91 -40.53 21.57
N GLN A 108 -16.69 -39.73 20.52
CA GLN A 108 -17.68 -38.82 19.97
C GLN A 108 -17.87 -39.15 18.49
N LEU A 109 -19.11 -39.24 18.03
CA LEU A 109 -19.37 -39.37 16.60
C LEU A 109 -19.16 -38.02 15.93
N SER A 110 -18.25 -37.99 14.95
CA SER A 110 -18.06 -36.86 14.05
C SER A 110 -18.83 -37.06 12.75
N ALA A 111 -19.20 -35.96 12.09
CA ALA A 111 -19.82 -35.98 10.77
C ALA A 111 -19.03 -36.88 9.80
N PRO A 112 -19.71 -37.60 8.90
CA PRO A 112 -19.02 -38.47 7.95
C PRO A 112 -17.94 -37.69 7.19
N VAL A 113 -16.76 -38.28 7.12
CA VAL A 113 -15.66 -37.85 6.25
C VAL A 113 -15.52 -38.95 5.22
N ILE A 114 -15.41 -38.60 3.95
CA ILE A 114 -15.14 -39.59 2.92
C ILE A 114 -13.73 -40.13 3.14
N ASP A 115 -13.62 -41.44 3.34
CA ASP A 115 -12.39 -42.19 3.54
C ASP A 115 -12.14 -43.21 2.41
N ASP A 116 -13.04 -43.26 1.42
CA ASP A 116 -12.93 -44.10 0.24
C ASP A 116 -12.23 -43.35 -0.91
N PHE A 117 -10.98 -43.78 -1.19
CA PHE A 117 -10.15 -43.27 -2.27
C PHE A 117 -10.15 -44.18 -3.51
N ASP A 118 -11.07 -45.13 -3.65
CA ASP A 118 -11.13 -46.09 -4.78
C ASP A 118 -11.63 -45.44 -6.09
N TRP A 119 -11.99 -44.16 -6.08
CA TRP A 119 -12.36 -43.45 -7.30
C TRP A 119 -11.19 -43.32 -8.27
N TRP A 120 -11.49 -43.48 -9.56
CA TRP A 120 -10.48 -43.46 -10.63
C TRP A 120 -9.59 -42.21 -10.64
N SER A 121 -10.10 -41.07 -10.17
CA SER A 121 -9.39 -39.78 -10.10
C SER A 121 -8.38 -39.70 -8.96
N TYR A 122 -8.53 -40.51 -7.91
CA TYR A 122 -7.58 -40.61 -6.79
C TYR A 122 -6.50 -41.67 -7.03
N GLN A 123 -6.67 -42.51 -8.04
CA GLN A 123 -5.71 -43.56 -8.35
C GLN A 123 -4.50 -42.99 -9.13
N PRO A 124 -3.27 -43.47 -8.85
CA PRO A 124 -2.09 -43.07 -9.60
C PRO A 124 -2.27 -43.32 -11.11
N LEU A 125 -1.88 -42.33 -11.93
CA LEU A 125 -1.92 -42.47 -13.39
C LEU A 125 -1.00 -43.60 -13.84
N ARG A 126 -1.59 -44.63 -14.47
CA ARG A 126 -0.84 -45.75 -15.06
C ARG A 126 -0.80 -45.62 -16.57
N ARG A 127 0.41 -45.67 -17.15
CA ARG A 127 0.58 -45.68 -18.60
C ARG A 127 0.01 -46.97 -19.18
N GLN A 128 -1.09 -46.84 -19.92
CA GLN A 128 -1.77 -47.96 -20.55
C GLN A 128 -1.01 -48.46 -21.78
N THR A 129 -1.03 -49.77 -22.00
CA THR A 129 -0.52 -50.35 -23.25
C THR A 129 -1.40 -49.90 -24.42
N VAL A 130 -0.78 -49.23 -25.39
CA VAL A 130 -1.46 -48.74 -26.59
C VAL A 130 -1.96 -49.93 -27.41
N PRO A 131 -3.23 -49.93 -27.89
CA PRO A 131 -3.72 -50.97 -28.78
C PRO A 131 -2.88 -51.06 -30.05
N ASP A 132 -2.45 -52.27 -30.42
CA ASP A 132 -1.76 -52.51 -31.69
C ASP A 132 -2.78 -52.52 -32.83
N ILE A 133 -3.09 -51.34 -33.35
CA ILE A 133 -3.99 -51.15 -34.49
C ILE A 133 -3.21 -50.45 -35.60
N ARG A 134 -2.95 -51.17 -36.69
CA ARG A 134 -2.32 -50.63 -37.90
C ARG A 134 -3.39 -50.15 -38.87
N ASP A 135 -3.69 -48.86 -38.80
CA ASP A 135 -4.65 -48.18 -39.65
C ASP A 135 -4.10 -46.78 -39.98
N ALA A 136 -4.25 -46.33 -41.24
CA ALA A 136 -3.76 -45.02 -41.68
C ALA A 136 -4.42 -43.84 -40.95
N TRP A 137 -5.59 -44.06 -40.34
CA TRP A 137 -6.27 -43.05 -39.52
C TRP A 137 -5.58 -42.81 -38.17
N VAL A 138 -4.83 -43.79 -37.65
CA VAL A 138 -4.15 -43.68 -36.36
C VAL A 138 -2.86 -42.87 -36.53
N ARG A 139 -2.85 -41.63 -36.00
CA ARG A 139 -1.69 -40.72 -36.07
C ARG A 139 -0.98 -40.59 -34.72
N THR A 140 -1.74 -40.70 -33.64
CA THR A 140 -1.27 -40.63 -32.25
C THR A 140 -1.68 -41.88 -31.48
N PRO A 141 -1.04 -42.18 -30.34
CA PRO A 141 -1.47 -43.26 -29.46
C PRO A 141 -2.93 -43.17 -29.02
N ILE A 142 -3.48 -41.96 -28.88
CA ILE A 142 -4.88 -41.71 -28.48
C ILE A 142 -5.84 -42.26 -29.55
N ASP A 143 -5.51 -42.06 -30.83
CA ASP A 143 -6.35 -42.51 -31.95
C ASP A 143 -6.52 -44.03 -31.95
N ALA A 144 -5.50 -44.80 -31.54
CA ALA A 144 -5.61 -46.25 -31.42
C ALA A 144 -6.64 -46.66 -30.35
N PHE A 145 -6.69 -45.95 -29.22
CA PHE A 145 -7.71 -46.19 -28.19
C PHE A 145 -9.12 -45.84 -28.69
N VAL A 146 -9.27 -44.71 -29.38
CA VAL A 146 -10.55 -44.28 -29.96
C VAL A 146 -11.02 -45.27 -31.01
N LEU A 147 -10.15 -45.63 -31.96
CA LEU A 147 -10.49 -46.55 -33.05
C LEU A 147 -10.82 -47.95 -32.54
N LYS A 148 -10.13 -48.44 -31.51
CA LYS A 148 -10.49 -49.70 -30.82
C LYS A 148 -11.94 -49.67 -30.35
N LYS A 149 -12.36 -48.59 -29.70
CA LYS A 149 -13.72 -48.43 -29.16
C LYS A 149 -14.76 -48.24 -30.27
N LEU A 150 -14.44 -47.48 -31.33
CA LEU A 150 -15.32 -47.32 -32.50
C LEU A 150 -15.58 -48.67 -33.19
N ARG A 151 -14.51 -49.41 -33.51
CA ARG A 151 -14.62 -50.74 -34.15
C ARG A 151 -15.41 -51.73 -33.29
N ALA A 152 -15.19 -51.74 -31.97
CA ALA A 152 -15.96 -52.58 -31.04
C ALA A 152 -17.46 -52.26 -31.04
N LYS A 153 -17.84 -51.02 -31.40
CA LYS A 153 -19.24 -50.58 -31.54
C LYS A 153 -19.75 -50.65 -32.99
N GLY A 154 -18.99 -51.22 -33.92
CA GLY A 154 -19.36 -51.25 -35.35
C GLY A 154 -19.37 -49.87 -36.01
N MET A 155 -18.65 -48.89 -35.47
CA MET A 155 -18.57 -47.53 -35.97
C MET A 155 -17.24 -47.28 -36.70
N MET A 156 -17.25 -46.32 -37.63
CA MET A 156 -16.07 -45.82 -38.31
C MET A 156 -15.85 -44.34 -38.00
N PRO A 157 -14.60 -43.84 -38.07
CA PRO A 157 -14.33 -42.41 -37.94
C PRO A 157 -15.06 -41.59 -39.01
N ALA A 158 -15.50 -40.39 -38.64
CA ALA A 158 -16.05 -39.44 -39.59
C ALA A 158 -14.96 -38.93 -40.55
N PRO A 159 -15.30 -38.62 -41.82
CA PRO A 159 -14.35 -38.02 -42.75
C PRO A 159 -13.93 -36.61 -42.25
N PRO A 160 -12.71 -36.15 -42.57
CA PRO A 160 -12.30 -34.77 -42.33
C PRO A 160 -13.25 -33.77 -43.00
N ALA A 161 -13.45 -32.61 -42.37
CA ALA A 161 -14.18 -31.51 -42.99
C ALA A 161 -13.40 -30.94 -44.18
N ASP A 162 -14.11 -30.29 -45.11
CA ASP A 162 -13.49 -29.61 -46.24
C ASP A 162 -12.62 -28.43 -45.78
N ARG A 163 -11.65 -28.02 -46.62
CA ARG A 163 -10.66 -26.99 -46.28
C ARG A 163 -11.30 -25.65 -45.92
N ARG A 164 -12.36 -25.24 -46.62
CA ARG A 164 -13.07 -23.98 -46.33
C ARG A 164 -13.74 -24.02 -44.96
N THR A 165 -14.35 -25.15 -44.59
CA THR A 165 -14.90 -25.35 -43.25
C THR A 165 -13.81 -25.38 -42.18
N LEU A 166 -12.67 -26.04 -42.44
CA LEU A 166 -11.57 -26.15 -41.49
C LEU A 166 -10.95 -24.80 -41.14
N ILE A 167 -10.58 -23.97 -42.13
CA ILE A 167 -9.99 -22.66 -41.84
C ILE A 167 -10.94 -21.78 -41.03
N ARG A 168 -12.23 -21.76 -41.38
CA ARG A 168 -13.23 -20.99 -40.66
C ARG A 168 -13.31 -21.41 -39.19
N ARG A 169 -13.37 -22.72 -38.91
CA ARG A 169 -13.43 -23.23 -37.53
C ARG A 169 -12.17 -22.86 -36.76
N LEU A 170 -11.00 -23.16 -37.31
CA LEU A 170 -9.72 -22.88 -36.67
C LEU A 170 -9.52 -21.40 -36.33
N THR A 171 -9.85 -20.48 -37.24
CA THR A 171 -9.70 -19.05 -36.95
C THR A 171 -10.62 -18.59 -35.83
N TYR A 172 -11.90 -19.03 -35.81
CA TYR A 172 -12.80 -18.67 -34.72
C TYR A 172 -12.41 -19.30 -33.39
N ASP A 173 -11.96 -20.56 -33.41
CA ASP A 173 -11.59 -21.27 -32.19
C ASP A 173 -10.31 -20.69 -31.58
N LEU A 174 -9.27 -20.47 -32.40
CA LEU A 174 -7.96 -20.05 -31.93
C LEU A 174 -7.84 -18.54 -31.74
N THR A 175 -8.44 -17.73 -32.61
CA THR A 175 -8.28 -16.26 -32.59
C THR A 175 -9.58 -15.49 -32.31
N GLY A 176 -10.74 -16.16 -32.36
CA GLY A 176 -12.04 -15.49 -32.22
C GLY A 176 -12.48 -14.68 -33.44
N LEU A 177 -11.64 -14.57 -34.48
CA LEU A 177 -11.88 -13.74 -35.65
C LEU A 177 -12.19 -14.59 -36.89
N PRO A 178 -12.98 -14.06 -37.85
CA PRO A 178 -13.15 -14.72 -39.16
C PRO A 178 -11.84 -14.66 -39.98
N PRO A 179 -11.59 -15.64 -40.87
CA PRO A 179 -10.51 -15.53 -41.85
C PRO A 179 -10.89 -14.51 -42.93
N THR A 180 -9.90 -13.85 -43.53
CA THR A 180 -10.15 -13.01 -44.73
C THR A 180 -10.43 -13.89 -45.96
N PRO A 181 -11.11 -13.37 -46.99
CA PRO A 181 -11.32 -14.09 -48.25
C PRO A 181 -10.01 -14.61 -48.88
N GLU A 182 -8.95 -13.82 -48.81
CA GLU A 182 -7.62 -14.15 -49.34
C GLU A 182 -7.00 -15.31 -48.54
N GLN A 183 -7.04 -15.26 -47.20
CA GLN A 183 -6.55 -16.35 -46.37
C GLN A 183 -7.32 -17.65 -46.62
N VAL A 184 -8.61 -17.57 -46.93
CA VAL A 184 -9.41 -18.75 -47.32
C VAL A 184 -8.94 -19.29 -48.66
N ALA A 185 -8.74 -18.44 -49.68
CA ALA A 185 -8.25 -18.88 -50.99
C ALA A 185 -6.86 -19.52 -50.85
N ASP A 186 -5.92 -18.82 -50.21
CA ASP A 186 -4.56 -19.30 -49.97
C ASP A 186 -4.57 -20.68 -49.30
N PHE A 187 -5.38 -20.87 -48.24
CA PHE A 187 -5.45 -22.17 -47.59
C PHE A 187 -6.20 -23.21 -48.42
N VAL A 188 -7.26 -22.88 -49.14
CA VAL A 188 -8.01 -23.88 -49.92
C VAL A 188 -7.19 -24.40 -51.09
N ASP A 189 -6.38 -23.55 -51.71
CA ASP A 189 -5.57 -23.85 -52.89
C ASP A 189 -4.14 -24.33 -52.56
N ASP A 190 -3.77 -24.41 -51.27
CA ASP A 190 -2.45 -24.91 -50.84
C ASP A 190 -2.38 -26.45 -50.88
N ASP A 191 -1.70 -26.95 -51.91
CA ASP A 191 -1.45 -28.38 -52.17
C ASP A 191 -0.38 -29.01 -51.24
N ASP A 192 0.25 -28.23 -50.36
CA ASP A 192 1.23 -28.78 -49.43
C ASP A 192 0.56 -29.80 -48.47
N PRO A 193 1.11 -31.03 -48.34
CA PRO A 193 0.57 -32.06 -47.46
C PRO A 193 0.50 -31.67 -45.98
N ILE A 194 1.24 -30.63 -45.55
CA ILE A 194 1.21 -30.09 -44.18
C ILE A 194 0.57 -28.70 -44.07
N ALA A 195 -0.19 -28.26 -45.08
CA ALA A 195 -0.84 -26.95 -45.08
C ALA A 195 -1.75 -26.71 -43.85
N TYR A 196 -2.42 -27.75 -43.35
CA TYR A 196 -3.23 -27.66 -42.13
C TYR A 196 -2.39 -27.31 -40.90
N GLN A 197 -1.25 -27.96 -40.73
CA GLN A 197 -0.34 -27.72 -39.60
C GLN A 197 0.23 -26.30 -39.69
N LYS A 198 0.67 -25.85 -40.87
CA LYS A 198 1.12 -24.48 -41.08
C LYS A 198 0.04 -23.44 -40.75
N LEU A 199 -1.21 -23.72 -41.08
CA LEU A 199 -2.34 -22.87 -40.69
C LEU A 199 -2.49 -22.81 -39.17
N VAL A 200 -2.44 -23.95 -38.48
CA VAL A 200 -2.52 -24.00 -37.01
C VAL A 200 -1.38 -23.22 -36.37
N ASP A 201 -0.13 -23.46 -36.80
CA ASP A 201 1.06 -22.77 -36.27
C ASP A 201 0.93 -21.25 -36.44
N ARG A 202 0.55 -20.79 -37.64
CA ARG A 202 0.30 -19.36 -37.92
C ARG A 202 -0.77 -18.75 -37.03
N LEU A 203 -1.81 -19.51 -36.68
CA LEU A 203 -2.89 -19.03 -35.81
C LEU A 203 -2.49 -19.01 -34.34
N LEU A 204 -1.68 -19.96 -33.88
CA LEU A 204 -1.12 -19.99 -32.54
C LEU A 204 -0.07 -18.88 -32.33
N GLU A 205 0.72 -18.56 -33.37
CA GLU A 205 1.69 -17.44 -33.36
C GLU A 205 1.05 -16.05 -33.45
N SER A 206 -0.26 -15.97 -33.71
CA SER A 206 -0.99 -14.70 -33.80
C SER A 206 -1.21 -14.09 -32.42
N HIS A 207 -0.96 -12.80 -32.25
CA HIS A 207 -1.26 -12.08 -31.00
C HIS A 207 -2.73 -12.22 -30.55
N HIS A 208 -3.66 -12.42 -31.49
CA HIS A 208 -5.08 -12.65 -31.21
C HIS A 208 -5.35 -13.99 -30.52
N TYR A 209 -4.42 -14.94 -30.57
CA TYR A 209 -4.54 -16.21 -29.83
C TYR A 209 -4.63 -15.94 -28.33
N GLY A 210 -3.67 -15.19 -27.79
CA GLY A 210 -3.64 -14.79 -26.39
C GLY A 210 -4.86 -13.96 -26.00
N GLU A 211 -5.33 -13.04 -26.85
CA GLU A 211 -6.56 -12.27 -26.60
C GLU A 211 -7.79 -13.18 -26.47
N ARG A 212 -7.92 -14.16 -27.38
CA ARG A 212 -9.02 -15.10 -27.40
C ARG A 212 -9.02 -16.01 -26.17
N TRP A 213 -7.87 -16.60 -25.86
CA TRP A 213 -7.74 -17.56 -24.76
C TRP A 213 -7.71 -16.90 -23.39
N ALA A 214 -7.11 -15.70 -23.27
CA ALA A 214 -7.18 -14.92 -22.04
C ALA A 214 -8.61 -14.59 -21.65
N ARG A 215 -9.52 -14.31 -22.61
CA ARG A 215 -10.94 -14.09 -22.28
C ARG A 215 -11.56 -15.27 -21.50
N HIS A 216 -11.24 -16.50 -21.89
CA HIS A 216 -11.71 -17.69 -21.17
C HIS A 216 -11.12 -17.78 -19.77
N TRP A 217 -9.84 -17.44 -19.60
CA TRP A 217 -9.20 -17.37 -18.29
C TRP A 217 -9.80 -16.28 -17.41
N LEU A 218 -10.01 -15.09 -17.97
CA LEU A 218 -10.54 -13.92 -17.27
C LEU A 218 -11.98 -14.16 -16.78
N ASP A 219 -12.78 -14.95 -17.50
CA ASP A 219 -14.08 -15.41 -17.03
C ASP A 219 -13.95 -16.33 -15.79
N VAL A 220 -12.98 -17.25 -15.78
CA VAL A 220 -12.73 -18.19 -14.67
C VAL A 220 -12.31 -17.46 -13.40
N VAL A 221 -11.42 -16.47 -13.53
CA VAL A 221 -10.85 -15.73 -12.40
C VAL A 221 -11.71 -14.54 -11.97
N GLN A 222 -12.91 -14.40 -12.54
CA GLN A 222 -13.88 -13.35 -12.22
C GLN A 222 -13.30 -11.94 -12.43
N TYR A 223 -12.56 -11.74 -13.53
CA TYR A 223 -12.02 -10.43 -13.88
C TYR A 223 -13.14 -9.45 -14.24
N ALA A 224 -13.06 -8.23 -13.70
CA ALA A 224 -13.88 -7.11 -14.11
C ALA A 224 -13.11 -5.80 -13.99
N ASP A 225 -13.46 -4.82 -14.83
CA ASP A 225 -12.97 -3.44 -14.70
C ASP A 225 -13.69 -2.66 -13.59
N THR A 226 -14.59 -3.32 -12.84
CA THR A 226 -15.32 -2.76 -11.69
C THR A 226 -15.30 -3.71 -10.48
N CYS A 227 -15.78 -3.27 -9.32
CA CYS A 227 -15.84 -4.07 -8.10
C CYS A 227 -16.94 -5.13 -8.11
N GLY A 228 -17.97 -5.00 -8.95
CA GLY A 228 -19.01 -6.01 -9.16
C GLY A 228 -19.91 -6.29 -7.94
N TYR A 229 -19.97 -5.36 -6.98
CA TYR A 229 -20.75 -5.51 -5.73
C TYR A 229 -21.38 -4.17 -5.31
N ASP A 230 -22.52 -4.22 -4.60
CA ASP A 230 -23.39 -3.10 -4.12
C ASP A 230 -22.96 -1.69 -4.56
N LYS A 231 -21.91 -1.14 -3.95
CA LYS A 231 -21.26 0.10 -4.38
C LYS A 231 -20.21 -0.17 -5.47
N ASP A 232 -20.68 -0.38 -6.69
CA ASP A 232 -19.81 -0.77 -7.79
C ASP A 232 -18.88 0.38 -8.24
N LYS A 233 -17.59 0.27 -7.91
CA LYS A 233 -16.55 1.23 -8.28
C LYS A 233 -15.70 0.71 -9.43
N LEU A 234 -15.17 1.64 -10.23
CA LEU A 234 -14.17 1.31 -11.24
C LEU A 234 -12.87 0.81 -10.58
N ARG A 235 -12.20 -0.13 -11.25
CA ARG A 235 -10.85 -0.59 -10.94
C ARG A 235 -9.89 -0.05 -11.99
N PRO A 236 -9.35 1.18 -11.82
CA PRO A 236 -8.56 1.84 -12.85
C PRO A 236 -7.29 1.06 -13.23
N ASN A 237 -6.82 0.17 -12.35
CA ASN A 237 -5.59 -0.60 -12.51
C ASN A 237 -5.83 -2.12 -12.61
N ALA A 238 -7.02 -2.57 -13.03
CA ALA A 238 -7.27 -4.00 -13.29
C ALA A 238 -6.62 -4.48 -14.61
N TRP A 239 -6.61 -3.62 -15.64
CA TRP A 239 -6.15 -3.95 -16.99
C TRP A 239 -4.71 -4.51 -17.12
N PRO A 240 -3.72 -4.15 -16.25
CA PRO A 240 -2.39 -4.75 -16.34
C PRO A 240 -2.39 -6.26 -16.11
N TYR A 241 -3.29 -6.78 -15.26
CA TYR A 241 -3.44 -8.22 -15.07
C TYR A 241 -4.03 -8.89 -16.33
N ARG A 242 -5.03 -8.29 -16.96
CA ARG A 242 -5.57 -8.76 -18.25
C ARG A 242 -4.44 -8.88 -19.29
N ASP A 243 -3.63 -7.85 -19.42
CA ASP A 243 -2.54 -7.81 -20.40
C ASP A 243 -1.42 -8.81 -20.04
N TYR A 244 -1.17 -9.05 -18.75
CA TYR A 244 -0.31 -10.14 -18.26
C TYR A 244 -0.83 -11.52 -18.68
N VAL A 245 -2.13 -11.79 -18.57
CA VAL A 245 -2.73 -13.07 -18.99
C VAL A 245 -2.61 -13.24 -20.50
N ILE A 246 -2.94 -12.21 -21.29
CA ILE A 246 -2.82 -12.22 -22.76
C ILE A 246 -1.38 -12.54 -23.18
N ARG A 247 -0.41 -11.84 -22.59
CA ARG A 247 1.02 -12.08 -22.84
C ARG A 247 1.42 -13.50 -22.45
N SER A 248 0.97 -13.99 -21.30
CA SER A 248 1.33 -15.33 -20.82
C SER A 248 0.88 -16.44 -21.78
N PHE A 249 -0.27 -16.29 -22.45
CA PHE A 249 -0.72 -17.22 -23.49
C PHE A 249 0.10 -17.09 -24.79
N ASN A 250 0.39 -15.86 -25.25
CA ASN A 250 1.15 -15.63 -26.47
C ASN A 250 2.62 -16.06 -26.36
N ASP A 251 3.21 -15.93 -25.17
CA ASP A 251 4.61 -16.31 -24.90
C ASP A 251 4.77 -17.80 -24.55
N ASP A 252 3.68 -18.58 -24.59
CA ASP A 252 3.63 -20.00 -24.18
C ASP A 252 4.25 -20.21 -22.77
N LYS A 253 3.82 -19.38 -21.82
CA LYS A 253 4.37 -19.40 -20.46
C LYS A 253 4.16 -20.78 -19.83
N PRO A 254 5.19 -21.39 -19.23
CA PRO A 254 5.05 -22.67 -18.53
C PRO A 254 3.93 -22.60 -17.48
N TYR A 255 2.97 -23.51 -17.56
CA TYR A 255 1.79 -23.49 -16.70
C TYR A 255 2.14 -23.41 -15.20
N GLY A 256 3.17 -24.15 -14.76
CA GLY A 256 3.63 -24.09 -13.37
C GLY A 256 4.06 -22.69 -12.92
N GLN A 257 4.76 -21.94 -13.78
CA GLN A 257 5.14 -20.56 -13.50
C GLN A 257 3.92 -19.64 -13.49
N PHE A 258 3.01 -19.80 -14.45
CA PHE A 258 1.76 -19.03 -14.53
C PHE A 258 0.88 -19.20 -13.27
N VAL A 259 0.84 -20.40 -12.69
CA VAL A 259 0.15 -20.67 -11.41
C VAL A 259 0.86 -19.97 -10.25
N GLN A 260 2.19 -20.13 -10.16
CA GLN A 260 2.99 -19.57 -9.06
C GLN A 260 2.93 -18.04 -9.01
N GLU A 261 3.05 -17.37 -10.15
CA GLU A 261 2.94 -15.91 -10.27
C GLU A 261 1.56 -15.40 -9.83
N GLN A 262 0.50 -16.18 -10.07
CA GLN A 262 -0.87 -15.80 -9.70
C GLN A 262 -1.21 -15.98 -8.22
N ILE A 263 -0.61 -16.99 -7.55
CA ILE A 263 -0.91 -17.28 -6.14
C ILE A 263 0.07 -16.60 -5.17
N ALA A 264 1.34 -16.49 -5.54
CA ALA A 264 2.40 -16.04 -4.64
C ALA A 264 3.52 -15.30 -5.38
N GLY A 265 3.16 -14.55 -6.43
CA GLY A 265 4.13 -13.90 -7.31
C GLY A 265 5.08 -12.95 -6.59
N ASP A 266 4.61 -12.18 -5.60
CA ASP A 266 5.45 -11.26 -4.83
C ASP A 266 6.44 -11.98 -3.91
N ALA A 267 6.09 -13.17 -3.42
CA ALA A 267 6.96 -13.98 -2.59
C ALA A 267 7.98 -14.80 -3.41
N LEU A 268 7.55 -15.36 -4.54
CA LEU A 268 8.36 -16.25 -5.38
C LEU A 268 9.19 -15.49 -6.43
N PHE A 269 8.68 -14.36 -6.93
CA PHE A 269 9.29 -13.54 -7.97
C PHE A 269 9.28 -12.03 -7.61
N PRO A 270 9.80 -11.64 -6.42
CA PRO A 270 9.71 -10.26 -5.91
C PRO A 270 10.38 -9.20 -6.80
N ASP A 271 11.32 -9.61 -7.66
CA ASP A 271 12.12 -8.73 -8.52
C ASP A 271 11.65 -8.75 -9.99
N THR A 272 10.43 -9.24 -10.26
CA THR A 272 9.86 -9.26 -11.61
C THR A 272 8.53 -8.51 -11.64
N PRO A 273 8.22 -7.78 -12.73
CA PRO A 273 6.90 -7.20 -12.92
C PRO A 273 5.78 -8.26 -12.84
N ASP A 274 6.02 -9.44 -13.41
CA ASP A 274 5.08 -10.56 -13.43
C ASP A 274 4.77 -11.11 -12.05
N GLY A 275 5.70 -11.01 -11.08
CA GLY A 275 5.44 -11.34 -9.68
C GLY A 275 4.39 -10.44 -9.04
N ILE A 276 4.22 -9.20 -9.52
CA ILE A 276 3.17 -8.30 -9.05
C ILE A 276 1.92 -8.43 -9.91
N LEU A 277 2.08 -8.42 -11.24
CA LEU A 277 0.97 -8.45 -12.18
C LEU A 277 0.15 -9.73 -12.04
N GLY A 278 0.79 -10.89 -11.85
CA GLY A 278 0.11 -12.16 -11.67
C GLY A 278 -0.86 -12.18 -10.48
N LEU A 279 -0.54 -11.47 -9.39
CA LEU A 279 -1.40 -11.38 -8.20
C LEU A 279 -2.76 -10.72 -8.45
N GLY A 280 -2.98 -10.15 -9.65
CA GLY A 280 -4.32 -9.79 -10.12
C GLY A 280 -5.32 -10.94 -10.02
N PHE A 281 -4.88 -12.21 -10.07
CA PHE A 281 -5.72 -13.39 -9.81
C PHE A 281 -6.38 -13.34 -8.42
N ILE A 282 -5.59 -13.15 -7.36
CA ILE A 282 -6.09 -13.09 -5.98
C ILE A 282 -6.91 -11.80 -5.75
N ALA A 283 -6.58 -10.72 -6.47
CA ALA A 283 -7.29 -9.46 -6.36
C ALA A 283 -8.58 -9.37 -7.22
N ALA A 284 -8.80 -10.30 -8.15
CA ALA A 284 -9.99 -10.37 -8.99
C ALA A 284 -11.24 -10.85 -8.20
N GLY A 285 -12.40 -10.91 -8.85
CA GLY A 285 -13.67 -11.20 -8.18
C GLY A 285 -14.27 -10.01 -7.43
N PRO A 286 -15.50 -10.15 -6.89
CA PRO A 286 -16.23 -9.08 -6.22
C PRO A 286 -15.44 -8.40 -5.09
N TRP A 287 -15.64 -7.09 -4.92
CA TRP A 287 -15.07 -6.35 -3.79
C TRP A 287 -16.14 -5.48 -3.12
N ASP A 288 -16.45 -5.80 -1.86
CA ASP A 288 -17.36 -4.99 -1.04
C ASP A 288 -16.64 -3.72 -0.56
N HIS A 289 -16.72 -2.66 -1.35
CA HIS A 289 -16.12 -1.39 -1.01
C HIS A 289 -16.65 -0.83 0.32
N ILE A 290 -17.93 -1.02 0.64
CA ILE A 290 -18.49 -0.48 1.89
C ILE A 290 -17.88 -1.25 3.06
N GLY A 291 -17.96 -2.59 3.02
CA GLY A 291 -17.47 -3.48 4.06
C GLY A 291 -15.96 -3.38 4.32
N HIS A 292 -15.15 -3.15 3.28
CA HIS A 292 -13.69 -3.10 3.41
C HIS A 292 -13.09 -1.71 3.60
N VAL A 293 -13.74 -0.65 3.08
CA VAL A 293 -13.14 0.72 3.08
C VAL A 293 -13.86 1.65 4.04
N GLU A 294 -15.18 1.56 4.15
CA GLU A 294 -16.00 2.52 4.91
C GLU A 294 -16.37 1.99 6.29
N VAL A 295 -16.32 0.67 6.49
CA VAL A 295 -16.62 0.01 7.75
C VAL A 295 -15.33 -0.54 8.39
N PRO A 296 -15.00 -0.16 9.63
CA PRO A 296 -13.86 -0.73 10.33
C PRO A 296 -14.01 -2.24 10.55
N GLU A 297 -12.94 -3.00 10.37
CA GLU A 297 -12.90 -4.46 10.63
C GLU A 297 -13.18 -4.83 12.09
N SER A 298 -13.17 -3.89 13.02
CA SER A 298 -13.59 -4.14 14.40
C SER A 298 -15.10 -4.39 14.52
N LYS A 299 -15.91 -3.92 13.56
CA LYS A 299 -17.36 -4.11 13.51
C LYS A 299 -17.73 -5.44 12.87
N ILE A 300 -18.93 -5.93 13.19
CA ILE A 300 -19.44 -7.22 12.66
C ILE A 300 -19.44 -7.22 11.14
N ASP A 301 -19.99 -6.18 10.50
CA ASP A 301 -20.07 -6.11 9.03
C ASP A 301 -18.69 -6.12 8.37
N GLY A 302 -17.69 -5.43 8.95
CA GLY A 302 -16.31 -5.46 8.47
C GLY A 302 -15.66 -6.83 8.62
N LYS A 303 -15.93 -7.56 9.72
CA LYS A 303 -15.48 -8.95 9.89
C LYS A 303 -16.13 -9.90 8.89
N VAL A 304 -17.42 -9.68 8.59
CA VAL A 304 -18.15 -10.47 7.60
C VAL A 304 -17.56 -10.23 6.20
N ALA A 305 -17.34 -8.97 5.82
CA ALA A 305 -16.71 -8.63 4.54
C ALA A 305 -15.33 -9.29 4.40
N ARG A 306 -14.47 -9.17 5.42
CA ARG A 306 -13.16 -9.85 5.43
C ARG A 306 -13.28 -11.37 5.31
N ASN A 307 -14.20 -11.99 6.03
CA ASN A 307 -14.42 -13.44 5.94
C ASN A 307 -14.85 -13.86 4.52
N LEU A 308 -15.81 -13.15 3.92
CA LEU A 308 -16.31 -13.44 2.57
C LEU A 308 -15.24 -13.22 1.49
N ASP A 309 -14.37 -12.22 1.64
CA ASP A 309 -13.23 -12.02 0.74
C ASP A 309 -12.27 -13.22 0.75
N ARG A 310 -12.00 -13.80 1.94
CA ARG A 310 -11.14 -14.99 2.04
C ARG A 310 -11.83 -16.26 1.58
N ASP A 311 -13.13 -16.37 1.81
CA ASP A 311 -13.98 -17.42 1.27
C ASP A 311 -13.87 -17.46 -0.27
N ASP A 312 -13.96 -16.30 -0.92
CA ASP A 312 -13.82 -16.19 -2.37
C ASP A 312 -12.41 -16.54 -2.86
N MET A 313 -11.35 -16.07 -2.18
CA MET A 313 -9.96 -16.41 -2.53
C MET A 313 -9.70 -17.93 -2.49
N VAL A 314 -10.15 -18.61 -1.43
CA VAL A 314 -10.04 -20.07 -1.32
C VAL A 314 -10.83 -20.76 -2.42
N SER A 315 -12.09 -20.37 -2.58
CA SER A 315 -13.01 -20.98 -3.55
C SER A 315 -12.47 -20.83 -4.98
N ASN A 316 -12.08 -19.61 -5.37
CA ASN A 316 -11.57 -19.32 -6.70
C ASN A 316 -10.26 -20.07 -6.99
N THR A 317 -9.33 -20.09 -6.02
CA THR A 317 -8.05 -20.80 -6.16
C THR A 317 -8.25 -22.30 -6.39
N LEU A 318 -9.03 -22.96 -5.52
CA LEU A 318 -9.17 -24.41 -5.58
C LEU A 318 -10.09 -24.85 -6.74
N ASN A 319 -11.11 -24.07 -7.08
CA ASN A 319 -11.91 -24.32 -8.29
C ASN A 319 -11.05 -24.20 -9.55
N THR A 320 -10.23 -23.14 -9.65
CA THR A 320 -9.41 -22.87 -10.85
C THR A 320 -8.31 -23.89 -11.03
N PHE A 321 -7.51 -24.15 -9.99
CA PHE A 321 -6.27 -24.91 -10.14
C PHE A 321 -6.41 -26.39 -9.75
N CYS A 322 -7.36 -26.74 -8.90
CA CYS A 322 -7.57 -28.11 -8.44
C CYS A 322 -8.85 -28.74 -9.01
N SER A 323 -9.73 -27.95 -9.64
CA SER A 323 -11.05 -28.41 -10.10
C SER A 323 -11.89 -29.03 -8.96
N LEU A 324 -11.78 -28.47 -7.75
CA LEU A 324 -12.48 -28.96 -6.55
C LEU A 324 -13.38 -27.87 -5.97
N THR A 325 -14.63 -28.22 -5.71
CA THR A 325 -15.64 -27.34 -5.08
C THR A 325 -15.51 -27.29 -3.56
N VAL A 326 -14.33 -26.92 -3.07
CA VAL A 326 -13.99 -27.00 -1.64
C VAL A 326 -14.92 -26.17 -0.76
N GLN A 327 -15.57 -25.13 -1.30
CA GLN A 327 -16.52 -24.27 -0.61
C GLN A 327 -17.76 -24.97 -0.06
N CYS A 328 -18.12 -26.17 -0.56
CA CYS A 328 -19.16 -26.97 0.11
C CYS A 328 -18.74 -27.32 1.54
N ALA A 329 -17.44 -27.41 1.81
CA ALA A 329 -16.87 -27.66 3.13
C ALA A 329 -17.02 -26.49 4.12
N ARG A 330 -17.57 -25.35 3.70
CA ARG A 330 -17.81 -24.17 4.55
C ARG A 330 -18.84 -24.44 5.65
N CYS A 331 -19.90 -25.19 5.33
CA CYS A 331 -21.05 -25.40 6.23
C CYS A 331 -21.15 -26.83 6.75
N HIS A 332 -20.59 -27.81 6.04
CA HIS A 332 -20.57 -29.24 6.40
C HIS A 332 -19.35 -29.89 5.75
N ASN A 333 -18.86 -31.06 6.18
CA ASN A 333 -17.79 -31.75 5.45
C ASN A 333 -18.19 -31.99 3.98
N HIS A 334 -17.25 -31.90 3.04
CA HIS A 334 -17.55 -32.01 1.62
C HIS A 334 -18.25 -33.33 1.28
N LYS A 335 -19.30 -33.25 0.44
CA LYS A 335 -20.21 -34.37 0.19
C LYS A 335 -19.59 -35.52 -0.58
N PHE A 336 -18.60 -35.23 -1.43
CA PHE A 336 -18.01 -36.20 -2.38
C PHE A 336 -16.49 -36.29 -2.33
N ASP A 337 -15.85 -35.47 -1.48
CA ASP A 337 -14.40 -35.40 -1.39
C ASP A 337 -13.97 -35.45 0.07
N PRO A 338 -12.75 -35.94 0.38
CA PRO A 338 -12.22 -36.11 1.74
C PRO A 338 -11.79 -34.77 2.36
N ILE A 339 -12.65 -33.75 2.29
CA ILE A 339 -12.39 -32.39 2.74
C ILE A 339 -13.32 -32.10 3.93
N THR A 340 -12.74 -31.92 5.11
CA THR A 340 -13.48 -31.54 6.31
C THR A 340 -13.66 -30.03 6.38
N GLN A 341 -14.57 -29.56 7.24
CA GLN A 341 -14.65 -28.12 7.54
C GLN A 341 -13.32 -27.58 8.09
N GLU A 342 -12.63 -28.36 8.93
CA GLU A 342 -11.32 -27.97 9.46
C GLU A 342 -10.30 -27.75 8.34
N HIS A 343 -10.25 -28.65 7.33
CA HIS A 343 -9.41 -28.45 6.15
C HIS A 343 -9.78 -27.15 5.41
N TYR A 344 -11.07 -26.86 5.25
CA TYR A 344 -11.55 -25.64 4.59
C TYR A 344 -11.08 -24.36 5.29
N TYR A 345 -11.34 -24.26 6.60
CA TYR A 345 -10.93 -23.07 7.37
C TYR A 345 -9.41 -22.99 7.54
N ALA A 346 -8.69 -24.13 7.53
CA ALA A 346 -7.23 -24.13 7.46
C ALA A 346 -6.71 -23.55 6.12
N LEU A 347 -7.35 -23.86 4.98
CA LEU A 347 -7.02 -23.22 3.71
C LEU A 347 -7.29 -21.71 3.75
N GLN A 348 -8.37 -21.29 4.40
CA GLN A 348 -8.67 -19.87 4.59
C GLN A 348 -7.55 -19.12 5.36
N SER A 349 -6.87 -19.81 6.29
CA SER A 349 -5.73 -19.24 7.03
C SER A 349 -4.54 -18.88 6.13
N VAL A 350 -4.34 -19.57 5.00
CA VAL A 350 -3.29 -19.25 4.02
C VAL A 350 -3.47 -17.84 3.47
N PHE A 351 -4.72 -17.45 3.23
CA PHE A 351 -5.06 -16.12 2.71
C PHE A 351 -5.32 -15.10 3.82
N ALA A 352 -5.40 -15.49 5.09
CA ALA A 352 -5.85 -14.61 6.18
C ALA A 352 -4.99 -13.34 6.36
N ALA A 353 -3.71 -13.39 5.95
CA ALA A 353 -2.76 -12.27 6.01
C ALA A 353 -2.70 -11.43 4.72
N VAL A 354 -3.42 -11.80 3.67
CA VAL A 354 -3.46 -11.09 2.39
C VAL A 354 -4.32 -9.83 2.51
N ASP A 355 -4.12 -8.82 1.67
CA ASP A 355 -5.11 -7.75 1.51
C ASP A 355 -5.05 -7.24 0.07
N ARG A 356 -6.16 -6.69 -0.42
CA ARG A 356 -6.22 -6.13 -1.77
C ARG A 356 -5.77 -4.67 -1.70
N ALA A 357 -4.72 -4.36 -2.44
CA ALA A 357 -4.18 -3.00 -2.47
C ALA A 357 -3.56 -2.69 -3.83
N GLU A 358 -3.49 -1.40 -4.15
CA GLU A 358 -2.76 -0.91 -5.30
C GLU A 358 -1.25 -1.12 -5.08
N ARG A 359 -0.61 -1.80 -6.03
CA ARG A 359 0.83 -2.08 -5.99
C ARG A 359 1.51 -1.43 -7.19
N PRO A 360 2.51 -0.56 -6.97
CA PRO A 360 3.31 -0.06 -8.09
C PRO A 360 4.16 -1.20 -8.65
N TYR A 361 4.26 -1.26 -9.97
CA TYR A 361 5.18 -2.12 -10.68
C TYR A 361 5.88 -1.29 -11.77
N ASP A 362 7.08 -1.71 -12.18
CA ASP A 362 7.78 -1.08 -13.29
C ASP A 362 7.53 -1.84 -14.60
N VAL A 363 7.70 -1.12 -15.72
CA VAL A 363 7.47 -1.66 -17.06
C VAL A 363 8.36 -2.85 -17.42
N ASP A 364 9.50 -3.00 -16.75
CA ASP A 364 10.47 -4.07 -16.98
C ASP A 364 11.31 -4.38 -15.73
N THR A 365 11.90 -5.57 -15.70
CA THR A 365 12.72 -6.07 -14.58
C THR A 365 13.97 -5.20 -14.32
N ALA A 366 14.58 -4.59 -15.33
CA ALA A 366 15.78 -3.76 -15.14
C ALA A 366 15.42 -2.43 -14.45
N SER A 367 14.30 -1.84 -14.84
CA SER A 367 13.71 -0.66 -14.21
C SER A 367 13.33 -0.94 -12.76
N ASP A 368 12.64 -2.06 -12.50
CA ASP A 368 12.27 -2.48 -11.13
C ASP A 368 13.50 -2.64 -10.22
N ARG A 369 14.50 -3.39 -10.69
CA ARG A 369 15.77 -3.58 -9.95
C ARG A 369 16.52 -2.28 -9.72
N LYS A 370 16.40 -1.30 -10.63
CA LYS A 370 17.01 0.01 -10.45
C LYS A 370 16.27 0.80 -9.38
N ARG A 371 14.94 0.88 -9.46
CA ARG A 371 14.10 1.55 -8.46
C ARG A 371 14.31 0.95 -7.08
N TYR A 372 14.25 -0.37 -6.94
CA TYR A 372 14.49 -1.05 -5.66
C TYR A 372 15.83 -0.69 -5.02
N ARG A 373 16.92 -0.65 -5.82
CA ARG A 373 18.24 -0.24 -5.35
C ARG A 373 18.27 1.23 -4.89
N LEU A 374 17.60 2.11 -5.62
CA LEU A 374 17.50 3.53 -5.29
C LEU A 374 16.64 3.74 -4.03
N ASP A 375 15.52 3.05 -3.89
CA ASP A 375 14.64 3.12 -2.72
C ASP A 375 15.36 2.67 -1.45
N LYS A 376 16.10 1.55 -1.51
CA LYS A 376 16.96 1.12 -0.40
C LYS A 376 17.99 2.18 -0.04
N ARG A 377 18.66 2.78 -1.03
CA ARG A 377 19.63 3.85 -0.81
C ARG A 377 18.98 5.08 -0.20
N LEU A 378 17.78 5.45 -0.65
CA LEU A 378 17.02 6.58 -0.14
C LEU A 378 16.62 6.37 1.32
N ILE A 379 16.11 5.19 1.68
CA ILE A 379 15.76 4.81 3.05
C ILE A 379 17.00 4.89 3.96
N ASP A 380 18.12 4.32 3.53
CA ASP A 380 19.39 4.35 4.27
C ASP A 380 19.91 5.79 4.44
N THR A 381 19.87 6.59 3.38
CA THR A 381 20.32 7.99 3.40
C THR A 381 19.46 8.84 4.33
N ARG A 382 18.14 8.69 4.29
CA ARG A 382 17.20 9.36 5.22
C ARG A 382 17.42 8.93 6.66
N ARG A 383 17.71 7.65 6.92
CA ARG A 383 18.11 7.18 8.25
C ARG A 383 19.37 7.88 8.74
N LYS A 384 20.44 7.89 7.92
CA LYS A 384 21.71 8.56 8.24
C LYS A 384 21.53 10.05 8.50
N LEU A 385 20.67 10.72 7.74
CA LEU A 385 20.36 12.13 7.95
C LEU A 385 19.70 12.36 9.31
N ARG A 386 18.70 11.55 9.67
CA ARG A 386 18.04 11.62 10.99
C ARG A 386 18.99 11.32 12.15
N GLU A 387 19.89 10.36 11.98
CA GLU A 387 20.92 10.04 12.97
C GLU A 387 21.89 11.21 13.17
N LEU A 388 22.32 11.86 12.08
CA LEU A 388 23.19 13.03 12.12
C LEU A 388 22.48 14.25 12.76
N GLU A 389 21.20 14.47 12.44
CA GLU A 389 20.39 15.50 13.06
C GLU A 389 20.24 15.27 14.56
N LYS A 390 20.03 14.01 14.97
CA LYS A 390 19.99 13.63 16.38
C LYS A 390 21.34 13.84 17.06
N GLU A 391 22.44 13.46 16.43
CA GLU A 391 23.80 13.68 16.95
C GLU A 391 24.07 15.17 17.20
N ILE A 392 23.65 16.03 16.27
CA ILE A 392 23.77 17.49 16.40
C ILE A 392 22.89 18.01 17.54
N ALA A 393 21.66 17.49 17.69
CA ALA A 393 20.77 17.86 18.78
C ALA A 393 21.30 17.40 20.15
N ASP A 394 21.81 16.17 20.26
CA ASP A 394 22.36 15.59 21.49
C ASP A 394 23.65 16.33 21.90
N ALA A 395 24.50 16.68 20.93
CA ALA A 395 25.70 17.50 21.17
C ALA A 395 25.37 18.93 21.64
N ALA A 396 24.18 19.44 21.31
CA ALA A 396 23.70 20.72 21.79
C ALA A 396 23.19 20.72 23.24
N GLY A 397 22.78 19.54 23.72
CA GLY A 397 22.43 19.27 25.11
C GLY A 397 21.34 20.17 25.68
N ASP A 398 21.26 20.22 27.02
CA ASP A 398 20.24 20.98 27.74
C ASP A 398 20.32 22.50 27.48
N ARG A 399 21.51 23.01 27.12
CA ARG A 399 21.73 24.43 26.84
C ARG A 399 20.92 24.92 25.65
N LEU A 400 20.87 24.16 24.55
CA LEU A 400 20.06 24.53 23.40
C LEU A 400 18.56 24.45 23.73
N ARG A 401 18.12 23.40 24.43
CA ARG A 401 16.72 23.24 24.85
C ARG A 401 16.25 24.40 25.74
N THR A 402 17.05 24.81 26.72
CA THR A 402 16.77 25.98 27.56
C THR A 402 16.69 27.26 26.74
N LEU A 403 17.58 27.41 25.76
CA LEU A 403 17.60 28.58 24.89
C LEU A 403 16.40 28.63 23.94
N ASP A 404 16.01 27.49 23.36
CA ASP A 404 14.83 27.37 22.48
C ASP A 404 13.54 27.68 23.24
N ASN A 405 13.42 27.20 24.48
CA ASN A 405 12.28 27.54 25.34
C ASN A 405 12.25 29.03 25.69
N LYS A 406 13.42 29.63 25.99
CA LYS A 406 13.55 31.06 26.24
C LYS A 406 13.16 31.89 25.01
N ILE A 407 13.62 31.51 23.83
CA ILE A 407 13.26 32.15 22.56
C ILE A 407 11.77 32.03 22.30
N ARG A 408 11.17 30.84 22.48
CA ARG A 408 9.73 30.63 22.27
C ARG A 408 8.88 31.49 23.20
N SER A 409 9.25 31.60 24.47
CA SER A 409 8.59 32.47 25.43
C SER A 409 8.71 33.94 25.01
N LEU A 410 9.92 34.39 24.66
CA LEU A 410 10.16 35.76 24.23
C LEU A 410 9.43 36.10 22.91
N GLN A 411 9.28 35.13 22.01
CA GLN A 411 8.52 35.28 20.76
C GLN A 411 7.01 35.39 20.96
N GLN A 412 6.45 34.68 21.96
CA GLN A 412 5.01 34.76 22.28
C GLN A 412 4.60 36.15 22.74
N ASP A 413 5.49 36.83 23.45
CA ASP A 413 5.26 38.18 23.98
C ASP A 413 5.73 39.30 23.02
N PHE A 414 6.39 38.92 21.92
CA PHE A 414 6.95 39.86 20.95
C PHE A 414 5.91 40.27 19.90
N VAL A 415 5.31 41.45 20.09
CA VAL A 415 4.40 42.07 19.12
C VAL A 415 5.15 43.17 18.39
N VAL A 416 5.14 43.13 17.06
CA VAL A 416 5.70 44.19 16.22
C VAL A 416 4.56 45.09 15.76
N ASP A 417 4.64 46.37 16.08
CA ASP A 417 3.79 47.39 15.47
C ASP A 417 4.28 47.63 14.04
N LYS A 418 3.49 47.17 13.06
CA LYS A 418 3.84 47.16 11.64
C LYS A 418 3.28 48.42 10.97
N ASP A 419 4.16 49.28 10.47
CA ASP A 419 3.76 50.35 9.54
C ASP A 419 3.68 49.78 8.11
N PRO A 420 2.70 50.17 7.28
CA PRO A 420 2.66 49.76 5.88
C PRO A 420 3.88 50.23 5.06
N ALA A 421 4.62 51.24 5.52
CA ALA A 421 5.92 51.63 4.96
C ALA A 421 7.06 50.91 5.70
N PHE A 422 7.79 50.06 4.97
CA PHE A 422 8.86 49.21 5.53
C PHE A 422 10.25 49.84 5.42
N GLY A 423 10.42 50.87 4.59
CA GLY A 423 11.66 51.64 4.41
C GLY A 423 12.22 51.61 2.99
N PHE A 424 13.54 51.69 2.89
CA PHE A 424 14.31 51.53 1.65
C PHE A 424 14.64 50.05 1.39
N HIS A 425 14.54 49.65 0.13
CA HIS A 425 14.97 48.34 -0.35
C HIS A 425 15.66 48.48 -1.71
N SER A 426 16.86 47.94 -1.82
CA SER A 426 17.66 47.89 -3.04
C SER A 426 17.01 46.99 -4.10
N GLU A 427 17.43 47.03 -5.36
CA GLU A 427 17.07 45.94 -6.28
C GLU A 427 17.59 44.58 -5.76
N ILE A 428 17.04 43.47 -6.26
CA ILE A 428 17.49 42.12 -5.89
C ILE A 428 18.81 41.81 -6.61
N SER A 429 19.72 41.11 -5.94
CA SER A 429 21.01 40.65 -6.48
C SER A 429 21.10 39.13 -6.45
N ASP A 430 21.72 38.51 -7.45
CA ASP A 430 22.13 37.10 -7.44
C ASP A 430 23.47 36.88 -6.69
N ARG A 431 24.16 37.96 -6.32
CA ARG A 431 25.48 37.96 -5.71
C ARG A 431 25.52 38.68 -4.36
N ALA A 432 26.05 38.01 -3.35
CA ALA A 432 26.22 38.58 -2.01
C ALA A 432 27.19 39.76 -1.96
N ASP A 433 28.16 39.83 -2.86
CA ASP A 433 29.23 40.84 -2.89
C ASP A 433 28.93 42.02 -3.83
N GLN A 434 27.73 42.08 -4.42
CA GLN A 434 27.33 43.24 -5.21
C GLN A 434 27.17 44.46 -4.28
N GLN A 435 28.05 45.45 -4.44
CA GLN A 435 28.02 46.65 -3.62
C GLN A 435 26.77 47.48 -3.92
N LYS A 436 26.03 47.86 -2.88
CA LYS A 436 24.85 48.74 -2.98
C LYS A 436 24.95 49.86 -1.97
N SER A 437 24.42 51.04 -2.29
CA SER A 437 24.53 52.20 -1.41
C SER A 437 23.29 53.07 -1.42
N VAL A 438 22.99 53.68 -0.28
CA VAL A 438 21.97 54.71 -0.14
C VAL A 438 22.57 55.93 0.56
N THR A 439 22.23 57.12 0.07
CA THR A 439 22.76 58.40 0.53
C THR A 439 21.61 59.35 0.82
N ILE A 440 21.64 60.00 1.98
CA ILE A 440 20.74 61.11 2.31
C ILE A 440 21.51 62.42 2.26
N LYS A 441 20.85 63.48 1.77
CA LYS A 441 21.34 64.86 1.81
C LYS A 441 20.45 65.69 2.74
N LEU A 442 21.04 66.18 3.82
CA LEU A 442 20.39 67.00 4.83
C LEU A 442 20.11 68.40 4.28
N ARG A 443 19.12 69.08 4.87
CA ARG A 443 18.78 70.47 4.50
C ARG A 443 19.81 71.47 5.02
N GLN A 444 20.41 71.17 6.17
CA GLN A 444 21.44 71.98 6.81
C GLN A 444 22.48 71.03 7.42
N ALA A 445 23.76 71.39 7.28
CA ALA A 445 24.83 70.63 7.89
C ALA A 445 24.75 70.71 9.43
N VAL A 446 24.97 69.59 10.09
CA VAL A 446 25.03 69.48 11.56
C VAL A 446 26.38 68.88 12.00
N SER A 447 26.87 69.22 13.18
CA SER A 447 28.10 68.66 13.75
C SER A 447 27.81 68.01 15.10
N GLY A 448 28.58 66.96 15.45
CA GLY A 448 28.40 66.25 16.72
C GLY A 448 27.07 65.49 16.81
N ALA A 449 26.54 65.01 15.69
CA ALA A 449 25.30 64.24 15.64
C ALA A 449 25.54 62.73 15.80
N THR A 450 24.50 61.98 16.13
CA THR A 450 24.52 60.51 16.10
C THR A 450 23.75 60.02 14.88
N ILE A 451 24.38 59.19 14.05
CA ILE A 451 23.70 58.50 12.96
C ILE A 451 23.05 57.24 13.53
N VAL A 452 21.78 57.00 13.20
CA VAL A 452 21.05 55.81 13.65
C VAL A 452 20.51 55.05 12.45
N LEU A 453 20.91 53.80 12.30
CA LEU A 453 20.35 52.88 11.30
C LEU A 453 19.24 52.05 11.94
N ARG A 454 18.03 52.13 11.40
CA ARG A 454 16.89 51.30 11.83
C ARG A 454 16.71 50.13 10.86
N PRO A 455 16.72 48.87 11.34
CA PRO A 455 16.49 47.71 10.49
C PRO A 455 15.01 47.55 10.09
N CYS A 456 14.75 46.87 8.97
CA CYS A 456 13.39 46.54 8.51
C CYS A 456 12.82 45.31 9.22
N HIS A 457 11.51 45.10 9.09
CA HIS A 457 10.84 43.85 9.42
C HIS A 457 9.91 43.45 8.26
N ASP A 458 10.14 42.29 7.67
CA ASP A 458 9.28 41.68 6.65
C ASP A 458 9.35 40.15 6.80
N ASP A 459 8.20 39.48 6.84
CA ASP A 459 8.09 38.04 7.06
C ASP A 459 8.33 37.21 5.78
N TYR A 460 8.70 37.85 4.67
CA TYR A 460 9.07 37.16 3.45
C TYR A 460 10.15 36.10 3.69
N ALA A 461 9.93 34.89 3.17
CA ALA A 461 10.78 33.71 3.38
C ALA A 461 11.06 33.35 4.86
N GLY A 462 10.26 33.86 5.80
CA GLY A 462 10.42 33.61 7.23
C GLY A 462 11.59 34.38 7.88
N ILE A 463 12.08 35.46 7.26
CA ILE A 463 13.22 36.25 7.78
C ILE A 463 12.80 37.10 8.99
N GLY A 464 11.74 37.91 8.86
CA GLY A 464 11.22 38.74 9.94
C GLY A 464 12.08 39.96 10.25
N SER A 465 12.44 40.13 11.53
CA SER A 465 13.15 41.32 12.03
C SER A 465 14.60 41.39 11.54
N GLY A 466 15.01 42.59 11.11
CA GLY A 466 16.31 42.84 10.50
C GLY A 466 16.38 42.44 9.02
N PHE A 467 15.22 42.39 8.36
CA PHE A 467 15.10 42.06 6.95
C PHE A 467 16.02 42.95 6.10
N GLY A 468 16.89 42.33 5.31
CA GLY A 468 17.80 43.03 4.39
C GLY A 468 18.90 43.88 5.04
N PHE A 469 19.08 43.85 6.36
CA PHE A 469 20.15 44.60 7.02
C PHE A 469 21.54 44.05 6.58
N PRO A 470 22.46 44.90 6.10
CA PRO A 470 23.65 44.42 5.40
C PRO A 470 24.60 43.64 6.31
N VAL A 471 25.15 42.53 5.78
CA VAL A 471 26.11 41.66 6.49
C VAL A 471 27.46 42.35 6.65
N ARG A 472 27.87 43.17 5.67
CA ARG A 472 29.06 44.01 5.77
C ARG A 472 28.78 45.37 5.17
N PHE A 473 29.11 46.42 5.87
CA PHE A 473 28.81 47.78 5.42
C PHE A 473 29.78 48.80 6.00
N ARG A 474 29.81 49.99 5.40
CA ARG A 474 30.43 51.18 5.98
C ARG A 474 29.46 52.34 5.94
N VAL A 475 29.67 53.29 6.86
CA VAL A 475 28.92 54.55 6.92
C VAL A 475 29.91 55.69 6.76
N GLU A 476 29.60 56.57 5.82
CA GLU A 476 30.45 57.67 5.38
C GLU A 476 29.65 58.97 5.46
N VAL A 477 30.30 60.07 5.84
CA VAL A 477 29.69 61.40 5.90
C VAL A 477 30.46 62.40 5.04
N ALA A 478 29.77 63.42 4.55
CA ALA A 478 30.36 64.54 3.81
C ALA A 478 29.63 65.84 4.15
N ASP A 479 30.26 66.98 3.90
CA ASP A 479 29.61 68.29 4.00
C ASP A 479 28.59 68.49 2.84
N SER A 480 27.68 69.45 2.99
CA SER A 480 26.56 69.71 2.07
C SER A 480 27.02 70.12 0.66
N ASP A 481 28.23 70.71 0.57
CA ASP A 481 28.85 71.22 -0.65
C ASP A 481 30.00 70.33 -1.17
N ALA A 482 30.35 69.26 -0.45
CA ALA A 482 31.41 68.35 -0.84
C ALA A 482 30.86 67.23 -1.74
N VAL A 483 31.27 67.19 -3.01
CA VAL A 483 30.84 66.15 -3.96
C VAL A 483 31.68 64.86 -3.81
N ASP A 484 32.96 64.97 -3.40
CA ASP A 484 33.91 63.85 -3.39
C ASP A 484 34.78 63.72 -2.12
N ARG A 485 34.46 64.42 -1.03
CA ARG A 485 35.19 64.30 0.25
C ARG A 485 34.35 63.56 1.29
N TRP A 486 34.47 62.24 1.28
CA TRP A 486 33.78 61.35 2.22
C TRP A 486 34.70 60.95 3.37
N HIS A 487 34.17 60.97 4.59
CA HIS A 487 34.83 60.50 5.79
C HIS A 487 34.11 59.29 6.35
N THR A 488 34.81 58.16 6.46
CA THR A 488 34.25 56.95 7.09
C THR A 488 34.11 57.17 8.59
N VAL A 489 32.88 57.03 9.09
CA VAL A 489 32.55 57.15 10.53
C VAL A 489 32.25 55.80 11.18
N ALA A 490 31.94 54.78 10.38
CA ALA A 490 31.89 53.39 10.82
C ALA A 490 32.29 52.44 9.69
N ASP A 491 33.10 51.43 10.00
CA ASP A 491 33.56 50.43 9.03
C ASP A 491 33.36 49.01 9.58
N TYR A 492 32.39 48.30 9.00
CA TYR A 492 32.07 46.90 9.25
C TYR A 492 32.30 46.07 7.97
N THR A 493 33.30 46.42 7.16
CA THR A 493 33.59 45.73 5.89
C THR A 493 34.48 44.50 6.05
N GLN A 494 35.14 44.35 7.19
CA GLN A 494 36.13 43.29 7.43
C GLN A 494 35.54 42.05 8.11
N THR A 495 34.48 42.21 8.90
CA THR A 495 33.84 41.15 9.67
C THR A 495 32.33 41.17 9.44
N ASP A 496 31.71 39.99 9.35
CA ASP A 496 30.25 39.88 9.24
C ASP A 496 29.61 40.51 10.50
N PHE A 497 28.70 41.46 10.28
CA PHE A 497 27.92 42.11 11.31
C PHE A 497 26.68 41.25 11.62
N ASP A 498 26.51 40.88 12.88
CA ASP A 498 25.35 40.12 13.34
C ASP A 498 24.07 40.89 13.00
N ASN A 499 23.08 40.25 12.37
CA ASN A 499 21.81 40.88 12.04
C ASN A 499 21.19 41.47 13.32
N PRO A 500 20.92 42.79 13.41
CA PRO A 500 20.50 43.47 14.64
C PRO A 500 19.03 43.27 15.04
N GLY A 501 18.24 42.49 14.28
CA GLY A 501 16.81 42.36 14.54
C GLY A 501 16.10 43.72 14.37
N LEU A 502 15.39 44.20 15.38
CA LEU A 502 14.81 45.57 15.39
C LEU A 502 15.62 46.59 16.20
N SER A 503 16.76 46.20 16.76
CA SER A 503 17.60 47.08 17.56
C SER A 503 18.30 48.11 16.66
N ALA A 504 18.32 49.38 17.10
CA ALA A 504 18.98 50.44 16.35
C ALA A 504 20.51 50.29 16.38
N VAL A 505 21.16 50.55 15.25
CA VAL A 505 22.62 50.66 15.19
C VAL A 505 23.00 52.13 15.29
N HIS A 506 23.60 52.49 16.42
CA HIS A 506 24.03 53.85 16.72
C HIS A 506 25.50 54.06 16.34
N ILE A 507 25.76 55.11 15.55
CA ILE A 507 27.09 55.49 15.10
C ILE A 507 27.34 56.92 15.58
N VAL A 508 28.20 57.03 16.60
CA VAL A 508 28.59 58.32 17.17
C VAL A 508 29.60 58.96 16.23
N THR A 509 29.27 60.14 15.71
CA THR A 509 30.19 60.90 14.86
C THR A 509 30.98 61.91 15.70
N ALA A 510 32.19 62.23 15.27
CA ALA A 510 32.99 63.31 15.87
C ALA A 510 32.39 64.69 15.53
N GLN A 511 33.07 65.79 15.88
CA GLN A 511 32.69 67.18 15.54
C GLN A 511 32.76 67.51 14.03
N GLN A 512 32.67 66.51 13.15
CA GLN A 512 32.71 66.70 11.70
C GLN A 512 31.36 67.24 11.20
N PRO A 513 31.35 68.19 10.23
CA PRO A 513 30.12 68.64 9.61
C PRO A 513 29.52 67.53 8.73
N ILE A 514 28.25 67.22 8.98
CA ILE A 514 27.45 66.23 8.26
C ILE A 514 26.40 67.00 7.47
N GLY A 515 26.60 67.11 6.15
CA GLY A 515 25.56 67.51 5.20
C GLY A 515 24.98 66.34 4.41
N GLN A 516 25.73 65.25 4.32
CA GLN A 516 25.34 64.01 3.64
C GLN A 516 25.77 62.79 4.45
N VAL A 517 24.98 61.72 4.40
CA VAL A 517 25.30 60.41 4.99
C VAL A 517 25.10 59.33 3.94
N ARG A 518 26.12 58.51 3.71
CA ARG A 518 26.07 57.35 2.82
C ARG A 518 26.26 56.07 3.61
N VAL A 519 25.36 55.11 3.40
CA VAL A 519 25.52 53.73 3.85
C VAL A 519 25.82 52.86 2.64
N THR A 520 26.97 52.19 2.67
CA THR A 520 27.43 51.31 1.59
C THR A 520 27.48 49.87 2.09
N ALA A 521 26.58 49.02 1.60
CA ALA A 521 26.62 47.57 1.80
C ALA A 521 27.66 46.95 0.85
N THR A 522 28.67 46.30 1.41
CA THR A 522 29.72 45.55 0.69
C THR A 522 29.48 44.05 0.68
N ARG A 523 28.63 43.56 1.60
CA ARG A 523 28.04 42.23 1.55
C ARG A 523 26.56 42.32 1.92
N LEU A 524 25.71 41.94 0.97
CA LEU A 524 24.25 41.98 1.06
C LEU A 524 23.72 40.85 1.96
N ALA A 525 22.52 41.04 2.49
CA ALA A 525 21.81 40.01 3.26
C ALA A 525 21.13 39.01 2.34
N ILE A 526 21.17 37.73 2.69
CA ILE A 526 20.41 36.69 1.99
C ILE A 526 18.91 36.85 2.26
N ARG A 527 18.09 36.70 1.22
CA ARG A 527 16.64 36.70 1.33
C ARG A 527 16.06 35.30 1.15
N GLN A 528 16.43 34.60 0.08
CA GLN A 528 16.10 33.18 -0.08
C GLN A 528 17.24 32.44 -0.77
N ASN A 529 17.34 32.61 -2.09
CA ASN A 529 18.45 32.19 -2.95
C ASN A 529 19.09 33.41 -3.64
N ASP A 530 18.71 34.61 -3.22
CA ASP A 530 19.13 35.93 -3.70
C ASP A 530 19.48 36.86 -2.52
N PHE A 531 20.00 38.05 -2.83
CA PHE A 531 20.57 38.98 -1.85
C PHE A 531 20.05 40.41 -2.00
N ILE A 532 19.91 41.12 -0.88
CA ILE A 532 19.30 42.46 -0.80
C ILE A 532 20.00 43.36 0.22
N PHE A 533 19.78 44.68 0.10
CA PHE A 533 20.09 45.69 1.11
C PHE A 533 18.84 46.51 1.43
N ALA A 534 18.42 46.54 2.69
CA ALA A 534 17.28 47.29 3.17
C ALA A 534 17.55 47.98 4.52
N LEU A 535 16.93 49.14 4.71
CA LEU A 535 16.94 49.91 5.95
C LEU A 535 15.57 50.56 6.14
N ALA A 536 15.03 50.47 7.34
CA ALA A 536 13.71 51.03 7.64
C ALA A 536 13.76 52.55 7.71
N GLU A 537 14.75 53.07 8.43
CA GLU A 537 14.92 54.50 8.64
C GLU A 537 16.43 54.81 8.85
N LEU A 538 16.90 55.92 8.29
CA LEU A 538 18.22 56.50 8.52
C LEU A 538 18.06 57.86 9.22
N GLN A 539 18.45 57.91 10.49
CA GLN A 539 18.29 59.11 11.33
C GLN A 539 19.64 59.81 11.51
N VAL A 540 19.59 61.14 11.62
CA VAL A 540 20.71 61.96 12.08
C VAL A 540 20.20 62.76 13.27
N ILE A 541 20.62 62.38 14.47
CA ILE A 541 20.16 62.96 15.74
C ILE A 541 21.15 64.05 16.18
N ASP A 542 20.72 65.30 16.19
CA ASP A 542 21.55 66.45 16.58
C ASP A 542 21.77 66.55 18.11
N GLY A 543 22.53 67.56 18.54
CA GLY A 543 22.82 67.82 19.95
C GLY A 543 21.60 68.22 20.80
N GLN A 544 20.46 68.49 20.16
CA GLN A 544 19.16 68.80 20.75
C GLN A 544 18.23 67.57 20.71
N ASN A 545 18.76 66.39 20.35
CA ASN A 545 18.04 65.13 20.23
C ASN A 545 16.91 65.15 19.18
N GLN A 546 17.06 65.96 18.12
CA GLN A 546 16.12 66.03 17.00
C GLN A 546 16.64 65.24 15.79
N ASN A 547 15.75 64.52 15.10
CA ASN A 547 16.08 63.85 13.83
C ASN A 547 16.06 64.87 12.68
N VAL A 548 17.23 65.40 12.32
CA VAL A 548 17.39 66.36 11.21
C VAL A 548 17.41 65.72 9.83
N ALA A 549 17.43 64.38 9.75
CA ALA A 549 17.33 63.64 8.49
C ALA A 549 15.91 63.57 7.94
N ARG A 550 14.89 63.94 8.73
CA ARG A 550 13.49 63.82 8.33
C ARG A 550 13.18 64.61 7.06
N ASN A 551 12.61 63.94 6.05
CA ASN A 551 12.37 64.50 4.71
C ASN A 551 13.65 65.04 4.01
N ALA A 552 14.80 64.44 4.29
CA ALA A 552 16.03 64.65 3.52
C ALA A 552 15.88 64.09 2.10
N VAL A 553 16.71 64.59 1.16
CA VAL A 553 16.72 64.05 -0.21
C VAL A 553 17.48 62.73 -0.20
N VAL A 554 16.84 61.64 -0.65
CA VAL A 554 17.43 60.30 -0.68
C VAL A 554 17.84 59.94 -2.11
N THR A 555 19.07 59.46 -2.28
CA THR A 555 19.60 58.90 -3.52
C THR A 555 20.18 57.52 -3.24
N SER A 556 20.17 56.61 -4.23
CA SER A 556 20.71 55.26 -4.05
C SER A 556 21.28 54.72 -5.36
N SER A 557 22.09 53.66 -5.26
CA SER A 557 22.59 52.92 -6.43
C SER A 557 21.45 52.30 -7.24
N ASP A 558 20.46 51.73 -6.56
CA ASP A 558 19.24 51.15 -7.12
C ASP A 558 18.12 51.16 -6.07
N SER A 559 16.88 50.86 -6.46
CA SER A 559 15.77 50.62 -5.54
C SER A 559 14.61 49.94 -6.26
N ILE A 560 13.90 49.03 -5.60
CA ILE A 560 12.73 48.35 -6.19
C ILE A 560 11.49 49.24 -6.36
N GLU A 561 11.42 50.37 -5.65
CA GLU A 561 10.29 51.32 -5.68
C GLU A 561 8.92 50.62 -5.76
N ALA A 562 8.50 49.98 -4.67
CA ALA A 562 7.20 49.33 -4.53
C ALA A 562 6.28 50.24 -3.68
N PRO A 563 5.33 50.97 -4.30
CA PRO A 563 4.55 52.01 -3.64
C PRO A 563 3.97 51.56 -2.29
N VAL A 564 3.94 52.50 -1.34
CA VAL A 564 3.62 52.30 0.08
C VAL A 564 4.70 51.51 0.82
N ARG A 565 5.05 50.30 0.38
CA ARG A 565 5.93 49.39 1.14
C ARG A 565 7.40 49.79 1.12
N TRP A 566 7.96 50.00 -0.07
CA TRP A 566 9.39 50.19 -0.27
C TRP A 566 9.67 51.38 -1.18
N GLY A 567 10.36 52.40 -0.67
CA GLY A 567 10.71 53.56 -1.45
C GLY A 567 11.88 54.32 -0.83
N ARG A 568 12.59 55.09 -1.65
CA ARG A 568 13.68 55.95 -1.16
C ARG A 568 13.21 56.92 -0.07
N ASP A 569 12.05 57.53 -0.27
CA ASP A 569 11.48 58.51 0.66
C ASP A 569 11.09 57.89 2.01
N ASN A 570 10.79 56.58 2.04
CA ASN A 570 10.47 55.87 3.28
C ASN A 570 11.69 55.74 4.21
N LEU A 571 12.92 55.95 3.73
CA LEU A 571 14.12 55.89 4.58
C LEU A 571 14.19 57.03 5.61
N VAL A 572 13.44 58.11 5.40
CA VAL A 572 13.54 59.34 6.20
C VAL A 572 12.16 59.92 6.54
N ASP A 573 11.11 59.10 6.52
CA ASP A 573 9.73 59.52 6.77
C ASP A 573 9.36 59.52 8.27
N GLY A 574 10.22 58.93 9.11
CA GLY A 574 10.06 58.79 10.55
C GLY A 574 9.25 57.57 10.97
N LYS A 575 9.08 56.59 10.07
CA LYS A 575 8.31 55.36 10.28
C LYS A 575 9.20 54.15 10.16
N TRP A 576 9.02 53.20 11.07
CA TRP A 576 9.69 51.91 11.03
C TRP A 576 8.97 50.96 11.98
N ALA A 577 9.15 49.66 11.77
CA ALA A 577 8.62 48.63 12.64
C ALA A 577 9.19 48.77 14.05
N ARG A 578 8.33 48.80 15.07
CA ARG A 578 8.74 48.93 16.48
C ARG A 578 8.27 47.72 17.27
N PRO A 579 9.13 47.16 18.14
CA PRO A 579 8.66 46.19 19.10
C PRO A 579 7.75 46.88 20.13
N SER A 580 6.71 46.18 20.58
CA SER A 580 5.83 46.61 21.67
C SER A 580 6.58 46.83 22.98
N ASP A 581 7.61 46.02 23.23
CA ASP A 581 8.58 46.18 24.32
C ASP A 581 10.02 46.12 23.76
N PRO A 582 10.73 47.26 23.69
CA PRO A 582 12.14 47.30 23.24
C PRO A 582 13.08 46.42 24.07
N THR A 583 12.81 46.23 25.37
CA THR A 583 13.66 45.42 26.25
C THR A 583 13.51 43.92 25.93
N ALA A 584 12.27 43.49 25.66
CA ALA A 584 11.98 42.13 25.24
C ALA A 584 12.56 41.83 23.84
N ALA A 585 12.56 42.83 22.94
CA ALA A 585 13.18 42.73 21.62
C ALA A 585 14.69 42.46 21.71
N ASP A 586 15.40 43.24 22.53
CA ASP A 586 16.84 43.07 22.74
C ASP A 586 17.15 41.72 23.41
N ALA A 587 16.30 41.26 24.34
CA ALA A 587 16.43 39.96 24.98
C ALA A 587 16.20 38.79 24.00
N LEU A 588 15.21 38.91 23.09
CA LEU A 588 14.92 37.93 22.05
C LEU A 588 16.09 37.84 21.05
N TRP A 589 16.58 38.99 20.61
CA TRP A 589 17.74 39.09 19.73
C TRP A 589 18.97 38.43 20.37
N ALA A 590 19.29 38.77 21.62
CA ALA A 590 20.43 38.21 22.34
C ALA A 590 20.32 36.68 22.49
N ALA A 591 19.11 36.17 22.77
CA ALA A 591 18.86 34.74 22.85
C ALA A 591 19.02 34.04 21.49
N GLN A 592 18.54 34.64 20.39
CA GLN A 592 18.73 34.12 19.03
C GLN A 592 20.20 34.10 18.60
N GLN A 593 20.97 35.13 18.95
CA GLN A 593 22.42 35.16 18.68
C GLN A 593 23.17 34.11 19.48
N GLN A 594 22.83 33.95 20.77
CA GLN A 594 23.39 32.89 21.59
C GLN A 594 23.05 31.50 21.02
N ARG A 595 21.88 31.33 20.39
CA ARG A 595 21.47 30.10 19.73
C ARG A 595 22.33 29.80 18.53
N GLN A 596 22.50 30.79 17.66
CA GLN A 596 23.30 30.63 16.44
C GLN A 596 24.77 30.35 16.77
N ARG A 597 25.34 31.05 17.74
CA ARG A 597 26.72 30.80 18.19
C ARG A 597 26.88 29.41 18.78
N LEU A 598 25.91 28.94 19.57
CA LEU A 598 25.92 27.60 20.13
C LEU A 598 25.88 26.55 19.01
N LEU A 599 24.94 26.68 18.07
CA LEU A 599 24.84 25.78 16.92
C LEU A 599 26.11 25.80 16.05
N ALA A 600 26.67 26.98 15.76
CA ALA A 600 27.89 27.12 14.98
C ALA A 600 29.12 26.50 15.68
N ALA A 601 29.14 26.44 17.02
CA ALA A 601 30.21 25.80 17.78
C ALA A 601 30.08 24.26 17.80
N ILE A 602 28.86 23.73 17.65
CA ILE A 602 28.56 22.29 17.68
C ILE A 602 28.64 21.67 16.28
N GLU A 603 28.26 22.43 15.26
CA GLU A 603 28.24 22.01 13.87
C GLU A 603 29.63 22.16 13.25
N THR A 604 30.47 21.14 13.47
CA THR A 604 31.81 21.04 12.86
C THR A 604 31.73 21.05 11.34
N ASP A 605 32.80 21.48 10.67
CA ASP A 605 32.87 21.47 9.20
C ASP A 605 32.65 20.07 8.61
N GLU A 606 33.08 19.03 9.34
CA GLU A 606 32.81 17.63 9.02
C GLU A 606 31.30 17.29 9.05
N ARG A 607 30.58 17.75 10.09
CA ARG A 607 29.12 17.56 10.19
C ARG A 607 28.37 18.33 9.12
N LYS A 608 28.81 19.55 8.78
CA LYS A 608 28.23 20.36 7.68
C LYS A 608 28.44 19.70 6.33
N ALA A 609 29.64 19.20 6.05
CA ALA A 609 29.94 18.48 4.82
C ALA A 609 29.10 17.21 4.71
N ARG A 610 29.03 16.40 5.77
CA ARG A 610 28.26 15.16 5.81
C ARG A 610 26.75 15.39 5.68
N ARG A 611 26.22 16.44 6.31
CA ARG A 611 24.81 16.85 6.17
C ARG A 611 24.51 17.26 4.73
N SER A 612 25.36 18.09 4.13
CA SER A 612 25.20 18.56 2.75
C SER A 612 25.28 17.41 1.75
N GLU A 613 26.20 16.47 1.94
CA GLU A 613 26.32 15.27 1.12
C GLU A 613 25.07 14.39 1.21
N LEU A 614 24.59 14.11 2.43
CA LEU A 614 23.38 13.31 2.63
C LEU A 614 22.13 14.00 2.07
N GLN A 615 22.03 15.33 2.21
CA GLN A 615 20.93 16.11 1.64
C GLN A 615 20.96 16.14 0.11
N ALA A 616 22.14 16.15 -0.52
CA ALA A 616 22.26 16.08 -1.97
C ALA A 616 21.91 14.69 -2.55
N LEU A 617 21.88 13.66 -1.71
CA LEU A 617 21.54 12.28 -2.10
C LEU A 617 20.06 11.91 -1.89
N VAL A 618 19.31 12.73 -1.14
CA VAL A 618 17.86 12.61 -0.91
C VAL A 618 17.14 13.44 -1.95
#